data_AF-A0AA35UC31-F1
#
_entry.id   AF-A0AA35UC31-F1
#
_cell.length_a   1.000
_cell.length_b   1.000
_cell.length_c   1.000
_cell.angle_alpha   90.00
_cell.angle_beta   90.00
_cell.angle_gamma   90.00
#
_symmetry.space_group_name_H-M   'P 1'
#
loop_
_entity.id
_entity.type
_entity.pdbx_description
1 polymer ?
#
loop_
_entity_poly.entity_id
_entity_poly.type
_entity_poly.pdbx_seq_one_letter_code
_entity_poly.pdbx_strand_id
1 'polypeptide(L)'
;MRTRQPYDGKRVQRQLPRPHVRLTVIDKLLRRHVTLPCPEAHLAVAVITLAIGDCLDPGAVLRAEARHFLAGSALEFWCDAVGLEATFVRAIARKGGYLPSETAHGAGVKRTPKERGLA
;
A
#
# COMPACT_ATOMS: atom_id res chain seq x y z
N MET A 1 -3.04 6.03 47.84
CA MET A 1 -3.67 4.99 47.00
C MET A 1 -4.10 5.64 45.68
N ARG A 2 -3.42 5.32 44.56
CA ARG A 2 -3.65 5.97 43.25
C ARG A 2 -4.40 4.97 42.35
N THR A 3 -5.68 5.22 42.13
CA THR A 3 -6.54 4.41 41.28
C THR A 3 -6.04 4.46 39.84
N ARG A 4 -5.67 3.29 39.29
CA ARG A 4 -5.32 3.14 37.87
C ARG A 4 -6.60 3.20 37.06
N GLN A 5 -6.76 4.27 36.31
CA GLN A 5 -7.82 4.47 35.34
C GLN A 5 -7.67 3.43 34.21
N PRO A 6 -8.74 2.70 33.82
CA PRO A 6 -8.62 1.67 32.79
C PRO A 6 -8.43 2.31 31.42
N TYR A 7 -7.47 1.79 30.66
CA TYR A 7 -7.22 2.19 29.28
C TYR A 7 -8.46 1.87 28.42
N ASP A 8 -9.13 2.90 27.89
CA ASP A 8 -10.21 2.79 26.89
C ASP A 8 -9.60 2.28 25.58
N GLY A 9 -9.59 0.95 25.43
CA GLY A 9 -9.03 0.21 24.30
C GLY A 9 -9.87 0.29 23.03
N LYS A 10 -10.32 1.49 22.63
CA LYS A 10 -10.87 1.70 21.29
C LYS A 10 -9.76 1.51 20.27
N ARG A 11 -9.62 0.28 19.78
CA ARG A 11 -8.92 0.01 18.53
C ARG A 11 -9.60 0.87 17.47
N VAL A 12 -8.98 2.00 17.12
CA VAL A 12 -9.32 2.76 15.92
C VAL A 12 -9.12 1.77 14.78
N GLN A 13 -10.22 1.18 14.32
CA GLN A 13 -10.24 0.33 13.16
C GLN A 13 -9.84 1.26 12.02
N ARG A 14 -8.53 1.29 11.72
CA ARG A 14 -7.98 2.05 10.60
C ARG A 14 -8.64 1.47 9.38
N GLN A 15 -9.69 2.13 8.90
CA GLN A 15 -10.36 1.73 7.67
C GLN A 15 -9.30 1.69 6.59
N LEU A 16 -9.14 0.53 5.96
CA LEU A 16 -8.19 0.41 4.87
C LEU A 16 -8.62 1.34 3.73
N PRO A 17 -7.66 1.98 3.05
CA PRO A 17 -7.96 2.79 1.88
C PRO A 17 -8.79 1.98 0.88
N ARG A 18 -9.86 2.59 0.35
CA ARG A 18 -10.58 1.99 -0.78
C ARG A 18 -9.76 2.27 -2.04
N PRO A 19 -9.38 1.24 -2.81
CA PRO A 19 -8.63 1.45 -4.03
C PRO A 19 -9.49 2.24 -5.03
N HIS A 20 -8.86 3.17 -5.74
CA HIS A 20 -9.50 4.01 -6.75
C HIS A 20 -9.73 3.24 -8.06
N VAL A 21 -8.88 2.25 -8.33
CA VAL A 21 -8.90 1.45 -9.56
C VAL A 21 -8.86 -0.02 -9.18
N ARG A 22 -9.52 -0.89 -9.94
CA ARG A 22 -9.50 -2.33 -9.72
C ARG A 22 -8.15 -2.94 -10.13
N LEU A 23 -7.68 -3.94 -9.40
CA LEU A 23 -6.48 -4.71 -9.73
C LEU A 23 -6.52 -5.30 -11.15
N THR A 24 -7.69 -5.71 -11.63
CA THR A 24 -7.85 -6.25 -12.98
C THR A 24 -7.50 -5.27 -14.09
N VAL A 25 -7.65 -3.96 -13.84
CA VAL A 25 -7.24 -2.92 -14.79
C VAL A 25 -5.73 -2.70 -14.72
N ILE A 26 -5.15 -2.76 -13.52
CA ILE A 26 -3.71 -2.66 -13.30
C ILE A 26 -2.98 -3.83 -13.96
N ASP A 27 -3.44 -5.07 -13.76
CA ASP A 27 -2.88 -6.26 -14.40
C ASP A 27 -2.85 -6.13 -15.94
N LYS A 28 -3.97 -5.75 -16.55
CA LYS A 28 -4.05 -5.52 -18.00
C LYS A 28 -3.08 -4.44 -18.48
N LEU A 29 -2.97 -3.36 -17.73
CA LEU A 29 -2.04 -2.27 -18.02
C LEU A 29 -0.60 -2.77 -17.98
N LEU A 30 -0.19 -3.43 -16.89
CA LEU A 30 1.18 -3.92 -16.73
C LEU A 30 1.55 -4.93 -17.82
N ARG A 31 0.66 -5.88 -18.14
CA ARG A 31 0.86 -6.84 -19.25
C ARG A 31 1.09 -6.17 -20.60
N ARG A 32 0.45 -5.02 -20.85
CA ARG A 32 0.60 -4.28 -22.12
C ARG A 32 1.96 -3.59 -22.26
N HIS A 33 2.64 -3.35 -21.14
CA HIS A 33 3.95 -2.69 -21.09
C HIS A 33 5.13 -3.67 -20.97
N VAL A 34 4.88 -4.97 -20.92
CA VAL A 34 5.93 -5.99 -20.95
C VAL A 34 6.63 -5.99 -22.31
N THR A 35 7.96 -6.07 -22.31
CA THR A 35 8.78 -6.03 -23.54
C THR A 35 8.59 -7.28 -24.41
N LEU A 36 8.53 -8.48 -23.81
CA LEU A 36 8.27 -9.73 -24.50
C LEU A 36 7.10 -10.49 -23.84
N PRO A 37 5.90 -10.49 -24.43
CA PRO A 37 4.77 -11.20 -23.88
C PRO A 37 4.99 -12.72 -23.96
N CYS A 38 5.28 -13.35 -22.82
CA CYS A 38 5.38 -14.80 -22.67
C CYS A 38 4.68 -15.27 -21.37
N PRO A 39 4.42 -16.59 -21.22
CA PRO A 39 3.80 -17.12 -20.00
C PRO A 39 4.55 -16.75 -18.71
N GLU A 40 5.88 -16.72 -18.74
CA GLU A 40 6.72 -16.36 -17.60
C GLU A 40 6.57 -14.89 -17.23
N ALA A 41 6.53 -14.00 -18.22
CA ALA A 41 6.30 -12.57 -17.98
C ALA A 41 4.89 -12.32 -17.41
N HIS A 42 3.90 -13.10 -17.85
CA HIS A 42 2.55 -13.08 -17.29
C HIS A 42 2.48 -13.49 -15.82
N LEU A 43 3.34 -14.43 -15.39
CA LEU A 43 3.47 -14.83 -13.99
C LEU A 43 4.15 -13.73 -13.17
N ALA A 44 5.23 -13.15 -13.68
CA ALA A 44 5.90 -12.03 -13.03
C ALA A 44 4.96 -10.82 -12.82
N VAL A 45 4.18 -10.46 -13.85
CA VAL A 45 3.15 -9.41 -13.71
C VAL A 45 2.06 -9.79 -12.71
N ALA A 46 1.67 -11.06 -12.63
CA ALA A 46 0.71 -11.54 -11.64
C ALA A 46 1.25 -11.40 -10.20
N VAL A 47 2.53 -11.73 -9.97
CA VAL A 47 3.21 -11.52 -8.67
C VAL A 47 3.21 -10.05 -8.28
N ILE A 48 3.58 -9.17 -9.20
CA ILE A 48 3.58 -7.71 -8.97
C ILE A 48 2.16 -7.22 -8.64
N THR A 49 1.16 -7.64 -9.42
CA THR A 49 -0.24 -7.25 -9.22
C THR A 49 -0.77 -7.74 -7.89
N LEU A 50 -0.44 -8.96 -7.49
CA LEU A 50 -0.81 -9.53 -6.20
C LEU A 50 -0.20 -8.71 -5.06
N ALA A 51 1.10 -8.39 -5.12
CA ALA A 51 1.75 -7.55 -4.11
C ALA A 51 1.11 -6.15 -3.99
N ILE A 52 0.64 -5.57 -5.09
CA ILE A 52 -0.15 -4.33 -5.06
C ILE A 52 -1.45 -4.53 -4.30
N GLY A 53 -2.17 -5.63 -4.56
CA GLY A 53 -3.39 -6.00 -3.83
C GLY A 53 -3.16 -6.20 -2.33
N ASP A 54 -2.11 -6.95 -1.99
CA ASP A 54 -1.76 -7.34 -0.62
C ASP A 54 -1.38 -6.15 0.26
N CYS A 55 -1.05 -4.98 -0.33
CA CYS A 55 -0.90 -3.74 0.43
C CYS A 55 -2.18 -3.30 1.17
N LEU A 56 -3.34 -3.84 0.74
CA LEU A 56 -4.66 -3.67 1.34
C LEU A 56 -5.19 -4.94 2.00
N ASP A 57 -4.35 -5.95 2.26
CA ASP A 57 -4.76 -7.16 2.99
C ASP A 57 -5.22 -6.81 4.43
N PRO A 58 -6.20 -7.47 5.07
CA PRO A 58 -6.55 -7.21 6.47
C PRO A 58 -5.44 -7.60 7.49
N GLY A 59 -4.54 -8.51 7.13
CA GLY A 59 -3.39 -8.95 7.90
C GLY A 59 -2.27 -7.90 7.95
N ALA A 60 -1.86 -7.51 9.16
CA ALA A 60 -0.82 -6.50 9.33
C ALA A 60 0.56 -6.93 8.80
N VAL A 61 0.90 -8.21 8.95
CA VAL A 61 2.17 -8.78 8.49
C VAL A 61 2.21 -8.78 6.96
N LEU A 62 1.21 -9.40 6.31
CA LEU A 62 1.18 -9.49 4.85
C LEU A 62 1.17 -8.11 4.18
N ARG A 63 0.40 -7.14 4.71
CA ARG A 63 0.47 -5.74 4.24
C ARG A 63 1.85 -5.13 4.37
N ALA A 64 2.55 -5.36 5.49
CA ALA A 64 3.86 -4.78 5.72
C ALA A 64 4.90 -5.35 4.75
N GLU A 65 4.88 -6.68 4.57
CA GLU A 65 5.73 -7.39 3.60
C GLU A 65 5.46 -6.93 2.17
N ALA A 66 4.19 -6.82 1.76
CA ALA A 66 3.83 -6.34 0.43
C ALA A 66 4.29 -4.90 0.18
N ARG A 67 4.17 -4.03 1.19
CA ARG A 67 4.67 -2.65 1.10
C ARG A 67 6.19 -2.60 1.04
N HIS A 68 6.88 -3.44 1.81
CA HIS A 68 8.33 -3.57 1.77
C HIS A 68 8.81 -4.06 0.40
N PHE A 69 8.15 -5.08 -0.15
CA PHE A 69 8.40 -5.58 -1.50
C PHE A 69 8.28 -4.48 -2.56
N LEU A 70 7.21 -3.68 -2.55
CA LEU A 70 7.02 -2.59 -3.51
C LEU A 70 7.98 -1.40 -3.31
N ALA A 71 8.42 -1.15 -2.08
CA ALA A 71 9.35 -0.07 -1.77
C ALA A 71 10.81 -0.46 -2.03
N GLY A 72 11.15 -1.75 -1.96
CA GLY A 72 12.51 -2.26 -2.05
C GLY A 72 12.96 -2.62 -3.47
N SER A 73 14.16 -3.20 -3.53
CA SER A 73 14.81 -3.70 -4.74
C SER A 73 14.21 -5.01 -5.26
N ALA A 74 13.42 -5.71 -4.46
CA ALA A 74 12.70 -6.90 -4.91
C ALA A 74 11.79 -6.58 -6.10
N LEU A 75 11.08 -5.45 -6.06
CA LEU A 75 10.28 -4.98 -7.19
C LEU A 75 11.14 -4.70 -8.43
N GLU A 76 12.32 -4.13 -8.27
CA GLU A 76 13.25 -3.83 -9.37
C GLU A 76 13.65 -5.10 -10.10
N PHE A 77 14.04 -6.15 -9.36
CA PHE A 77 14.34 -7.47 -9.92
C PHE A 77 13.19 -8.02 -10.80
N TRP A 78 11.95 -7.97 -10.29
CA TRP A 78 10.80 -8.45 -11.05
C TRP A 78 10.47 -7.58 -12.26
N CYS A 79 10.66 -6.27 -12.16
CA CYS A 79 10.41 -5.33 -13.26
C CYS A 79 11.46 -5.51 -14.37
N ASP A 80 12.74 -5.62 -14.01
CA ASP A 80 13.84 -5.86 -14.95
C ASP A 80 13.63 -7.15 -15.75
N ALA A 81 13.15 -8.21 -15.09
CA ALA A 81 12.85 -9.50 -15.73
C ALA A 81 11.78 -9.43 -16.84
N VAL A 82 10.91 -8.42 -16.82
CA VAL A 82 9.82 -8.25 -17.82
C VAL A 82 9.91 -6.95 -18.62
N GLY A 83 10.98 -6.18 -18.42
CA GLY A 83 11.18 -4.88 -19.07
C GLY A 83 10.20 -3.79 -18.61
N LEU A 84 9.70 -3.88 -17.38
CA LEU A 84 8.92 -2.83 -16.74
C LEU A 84 9.84 -1.89 -15.97
N GLU A 85 9.34 -0.69 -15.71
CA GLU A 85 10.05 0.30 -14.90
C GLU A 85 9.43 0.33 -13.49
N ALA A 86 10.24 0.16 -12.45
CA ALA A 86 9.76 0.00 -11.08
C ALA A 86 9.09 1.28 -10.53
N THR A 87 9.55 2.48 -10.89
CA THR A 87 8.91 3.73 -10.46
C THR A 87 7.51 3.91 -11.06
N PHE A 88 7.26 3.42 -12.27
CA PHE A 88 5.96 3.38 -12.93
C PHE A 88 5.00 2.49 -12.16
N VAL A 89 5.43 1.29 -11.78
CA VAL A 89 4.63 0.38 -10.94
C VAL A 89 4.30 1.03 -9.58
N ARG A 90 5.29 1.63 -8.91
CA ARG A 90 5.08 2.35 -7.64
C ARG A 90 4.10 3.52 -7.81
N ALA A 91 4.19 4.26 -8.91
CA ALA A 91 3.28 5.36 -9.22
C ALA A 91 1.84 4.87 -9.41
N ILE A 92 1.63 3.75 -10.10
CA ILE A 92 0.32 3.12 -10.26
C ILE A 92 -0.22 2.67 -8.91
N ALA A 93 0.58 1.99 -8.08
CA ALA A 93 0.15 1.55 -6.75
C ALA A 93 -0.29 2.73 -5.86
N ARG A 94 0.44 3.85 -5.90
CA ARG A 94 0.09 5.08 -5.18
C ARG A 94 -1.18 5.74 -5.74
N LYS A 95 -1.24 6.00 -7.04
CA LYS A 95 -2.39 6.65 -7.70
C LYS A 95 -3.65 5.77 -7.68
N GLY A 96 -3.48 4.46 -7.67
CA GLY A 96 -4.55 3.47 -7.54
C GLY A 96 -5.08 3.32 -6.11
N GLY A 97 -4.45 3.94 -5.12
CA GLY A 97 -4.88 3.90 -3.71
C GLY A 97 -4.45 2.64 -2.94
N TYR A 98 -3.49 1.87 -3.46
CA TYR A 98 -2.97 0.65 -2.82
C TYR A 98 -1.81 0.94 -1.88
N LEU A 99 -0.92 1.86 -2.28
CA LEU A 99 0.23 2.27 -1.49
C LEU A 99 -0.01 3.67 -0.90
N PRO A 100 0.26 3.91 0.40
CA PRO A 100 0.20 5.25 0.98
C PRO A 100 1.12 6.20 0.20
N SER A 101 0.71 7.45 0.01
CA SER A 101 1.65 8.46 -0.48
C SER A 101 2.77 8.65 0.54
N GLU A 102 3.96 8.99 0.07
CA GLU A 102 5.12 9.29 0.94
C GLU A 102 4.78 10.39 1.97
N THR A 103 3.90 11.33 1.59
CA THR A 103 3.38 12.42 2.42
C THR A 103 2.31 12.00 3.45
N ALA A 104 1.68 10.83 3.31
CA ALA A 104 0.59 10.39 4.18
C ALA A 104 1.05 9.84 5.55
N HIS A 105 2.35 9.58 5.72
CA HIS A 105 2.91 9.14 7.00
C HIS A 105 2.84 10.21 8.11
N GLY A 106 2.48 11.46 7.79
CA GLY A 106 2.31 12.57 8.75
C GLY A 106 0.88 12.98 9.09
N ALA A 107 -0.15 12.53 8.36
CA ALA A 107 -1.53 13.01 8.54
C ALA A 107 -2.32 12.12 9.52
N GLY A 108 -1.78 11.95 10.72
CA GLY A 108 -2.32 11.05 11.74
C GLY A 108 -2.56 11.68 13.10
N VAL A 109 -2.63 13.01 13.24
CA VAL A 109 -3.05 13.66 14.49
C VAL A 109 -3.80 14.97 14.18
N LYS A 110 -5.11 14.91 14.01
CA LYS A 110 -5.95 16.09 14.29
C LYS A 110 -6.13 16.17 15.81
N ARG A 111 -5.19 16.83 16.50
CA ARG A 111 -5.44 17.31 17.87
C ARG A 111 -6.47 18.42 17.74
N THR A 112 -7.71 18.16 18.15
CA THR A 112 -8.68 19.22 18.37
C THR A 112 -8.18 20.06 19.56
N PRO A 113 -8.12 21.40 19.45
CA PRO A 113 -7.89 22.25 20.61
C PRO A 113 -9.12 22.15 21.51
N LYS A 114 -8.99 21.51 22.67
CA LYS A 114 -10.01 21.59 23.70
C LYS A 114 -9.81 22.92 24.41
N GLU A 115 -10.55 23.93 23.97
CA GLU A 115 -10.77 25.16 24.73
C GLU A 115 -11.17 24.79 26.16
N ARG A 116 -10.31 25.13 27.11
CA ARG A 116 -10.67 25.39 28.50
C ARG A 116 -9.79 26.54 28.99
N GLY A 117 -10.25 27.76 28.74
CA GLY A 117 -9.91 28.88 29.59
C GLY A 117 -10.48 28.60 30.98
N LEU A 118 -9.58 28.53 31.96
CA LEU A 118 -9.87 28.88 33.34
C LEU A 118 -9.60 30.38 33.47
N ALA A 119 -10.62 31.15 33.85
CA ALA A 119 -10.61 32.28 34.78
C ALA A 119 -11.94 33.01 34.66
#